data_AF-N8WLX3-F1
#
_entry.id   AF-N8WLX3-F1
#
_cell.length_a   1.000
_cell.length_b   1.000
_cell.length_c   1.000
_cell.angle_alpha   90.00
_cell.angle_beta   90.00
_cell.angle_gamma   90.00
#
_symmetry.space_group_name_H-M   'P 1'
#
loop_
_entity.id
_entity.type
_entity.pdbx_description
1 polymer ?
#
loop_
_entity_poly.entity_id
_entity_poly.type
_entity_poly.pdbx_seq_one_letter_code
_entity_poly.pdbx_strand_id
1 'polypeptide(L)'
;MQQLIDMGLLAQQATQPPVKNEIKEDLSVQVNEVNSSETSAIKEVSEINTVPVQQIQPENISLEKLAFVEIQQVMIQTLTTYCGLMARPLVQKVQSIKTLQQLKACQMQWITSLQESRIPPTQLNQTLKLINYSVQHLSC
;
A
#
# COMPACT_ATOMS: atom_id res chain seq x y z
N MET A 1 13.99 -15.22 -32.54
CA MET A 1 14.82 -14.34 -31.68
C MET A 1 14.78 -12.85 -32.06
N GLN A 2 14.35 -12.44 -33.27
CA GLN A 2 14.34 -11.02 -33.66
C GLN A 2 13.20 -10.19 -33.01
N GLN A 3 12.06 -10.80 -32.70
CA GLN A 3 10.86 -10.11 -32.18
C GLN A 3 11.02 -9.56 -30.75
N LEU A 4 11.97 -10.10 -29.97
CA LEU A 4 12.19 -9.68 -28.58
C LEU A 4 13.10 -8.45 -28.45
N ILE A 5 13.90 -8.14 -29.48
CA ILE A 5 14.78 -6.96 -29.52
C ILE A 5 13.98 -5.72 -29.92
N ASP A 6 13.02 -5.88 -30.85
CA ASP A 6 12.17 -4.81 -31.35
C ASP A 6 11.20 -4.27 -30.28
N MET A 7 10.77 -5.14 -29.36
CA MET A 7 9.90 -4.80 -28.23
C MET A 7 10.67 -4.29 -26.99
N GLY A 8 11.92 -3.85 -27.13
CA GLY A 8 12.71 -3.18 -26.09
C GLY A 8 12.99 -3.98 -24.81
N LEU A 9 12.70 -5.28 -24.79
CA LEU A 9 12.81 -6.11 -23.58
C LEU A 9 14.22 -6.66 -23.34
N LEU A 10 15.10 -6.54 -24.34
CA LEU A 10 16.50 -6.98 -24.29
C LEU A 10 17.41 -5.84 -24.75
N ALA A 11 18.32 -5.39 -23.88
CA ALA A 11 19.41 -4.53 -24.29
C ALA A 11 20.45 -5.37 -25.06
N GLN A 12 20.83 -4.92 -26.26
CA GLN A 12 21.92 -5.52 -27.02
C GLN A 12 23.22 -5.34 -26.22
N GLN A 13 23.81 -6.44 -25.73
CA GLN A 13 25.18 -6.39 -25.19
C GLN A 13 26.14 -6.13 -26.35
N ALA A 14 26.53 -4.86 -26.50
CA ALA A 14 27.66 -4.49 -27.33
C ALA A 14 28.95 -4.92 -26.63
N THR A 15 29.75 -5.69 -27.35
CA THR A 15 31.10 -6.15 -27.04
C THR A 15 31.96 -5.00 -26.51
N GLN A 16 32.41 -5.09 -25.26
CA GLN A 16 33.43 -4.20 -24.71
C GLN A 16 34.81 -4.53 -25.33
N PRO A 17 35.67 -3.54 -25.59
CA PRO A 17 37.12 -3.71 -25.45
C PRO A 17 37.54 -3.47 -23.98
N PRO A 18 38.60 -4.15 -23.51
CA PRO A 18 38.97 -4.14 -22.09
C PRO A 18 39.72 -2.86 -21.72
N VAL A 19 39.17 -2.09 -20.76
CA VAL A 19 39.93 -1.11 -19.99
C VAL A 19 40.29 -1.77 -18.66
N LYS A 20 41.58 -2.05 -18.51
CA LYS A 20 42.21 -2.71 -17.37
C LYS A 20 42.28 -1.74 -16.19
N ASN A 21 41.44 -1.93 -15.16
CA ASN A 21 41.68 -1.38 -13.83
C ASN A 21 41.24 -2.41 -12.78
N GLU A 22 42.21 -2.81 -11.96
CA GLU A 22 42.16 -3.86 -10.94
C GLU A 22 41.39 -3.38 -9.71
N ILE A 23 40.39 -4.14 -9.24
CA ILE A 23 40.11 -4.29 -7.81
C ILE A 23 39.87 -5.77 -7.55
N LYS A 24 40.74 -6.32 -6.69
CA LYS A 24 40.75 -7.70 -6.22
C LYS A 24 39.99 -7.72 -4.90
N GLU A 25 38.80 -8.33 -4.86
CA GLU A 25 38.09 -8.60 -3.61
C GLU A 25 37.82 -10.10 -3.52
N ASP A 26 38.82 -10.78 -2.94
CA ASP A 26 38.68 -12.09 -2.33
C ASP A 26 38.22 -11.85 -0.90
N LEU A 27 37.02 -12.31 -0.53
CA LEU A 27 36.81 -12.71 0.85
C LEU A 27 35.75 -13.79 0.97
N SER A 28 36.28 -14.97 1.25
CA SER A 28 35.62 -16.19 1.68
C SER A 28 34.90 -15.96 3.02
N VAL A 29 33.59 -16.18 3.06
CA VAL A 29 32.84 -16.19 4.32
C VAL A 29 32.76 -17.64 4.82
N GLN A 30 33.58 -17.91 5.84
CA GLN A 30 33.60 -19.15 6.60
C GLN A 30 32.32 -19.25 7.46
N VAL A 31 31.72 -20.42 7.43
CA VAL A 31 30.67 -20.86 8.34
C VAL A 31 31.27 -21.11 9.72
N ASN A 32 30.87 -20.33 10.72
CA ASN A 32 31.22 -20.60 12.10
C ASN A 32 29.98 -20.93 12.92
N GLU A 33 29.92 -22.20 13.31
CA GLU A 33 29.20 -22.76 14.45
C GLU A 33 29.21 -21.82 15.65
N VAL A 34 28.04 -21.62 16.26
CA VAL A 34 27.93 -21.23 17.66
C VAL A 34 26.96 -22.20 18.33
N ASN A 35 27.53 -23.15 19.04
CA ASN A 35 26.89 -23.98 20.04
C ASN A 35 27.00 -23.30 21.41
N SER A 36 25.88 -23.14 22.10
CA SER A 36 25.68 -23.10 23.56
C SER A 36 24.40 -22.31 23.84
N SER A 37 23.52 -22.63 24.78
CA SER A 37 23.20 -23.82 25.56
C SER A 37 21.91 -23.41 26.29
N GLU A 38 20.96 -24.35 26.38
CA GLU A 38 19.96 -24.49 27.47
C GLU A 38 18.96 -23.35 27.71
N THR A 39 17.65 -23.65 27.52
CA THR A 39 16.69 -23.74 28.64
C THR A 39 15.23 -23.75 28.17
N SER A 40 14.47 -24.61 28.87
CA SER A 40 13.00 -24.65 29.00
C SER A 40 12.18 -25.36 27.92
N ALA A 41 11.90 -26.62 28.25
CA ALA A 41 10.72 -27.36 27.86
C ALA A 41 9.43 -26.54 28.07
N ILE A 42 8.62 -26.42 27.02
CA ILE A 42 7.18 -26.20 27.15
C ILE A 42 6.48 -27.12 26.15
N LYS A 43 5.52 -27.84 26.71
CA LYS A 43 4.74 -28.94 26.14
C LYS A 43 3.97 -28.52 24.89
N GLU A 44 3.95 -29.46 23.96
CA GLU A 44 2.90 -29.65 22.97
C GLU A 44 1.53 -29.66 23.67
N VAL A 45 0.67 -28.69 23.34
CA VAL A 45 -0.77 -28.82 23.49
C VAL A 45 -1.42 -28.30 22.22
N SER A 46 -2.06 -29.23 21.54
CA SER A 46 -2.94 -29.01 20.41
C SER A 46 -4.13 -28.16 20.86
N GLU A 47 -4.27 -26.96 20.33
CA GLU A 47 -5.55 -26.27 20.30
C GLU A 47 -5.65 -25.48 18.99
N ILE A 48 -6.02 -26.21 17.94
CA ILE A 48 -6.59 -25.66 16.73
C ILE A 48 -7.88 -24.96 17.13
N ASN A 49 -7.77 -23.67 17.44
CA ASN A 49 -8.91 -22.78 17.51
C ASN A 49 -9.49 -22.69 16.09
N THR A 50 -10.52 -23.50 15.85
CA THR A 50 -11.40 -23.39 14.69
C THR A 50 -12.10 -22.05 14.77
N VAL A 51 -11.45 -20.99 14.27
CA VAL A 51 -12.16 -19.75 13.95
C VAL A 51 -13.24 -20.10 12.94
N PRO A 52 -14.53 -19.84 13.21
CA PRO A 52 -15.55 -20.07 12.20
C PRO A 52 -15.24 -19.13 11.05
N VAL A 53 -14.99 -19.70 9.87
CA VAL A 53 -14.87 -18.97 8.62
C VAL A 53 -16.21 -18.23 8.45
N GLN A 54 -16.22 -16.94 8.73
CA GLN A 54 -17.38 -16.11 8.50
C GLN A 54 -17.51 -15.97 6.99
N GLN A 55 -18.43 -16.77 6.46
CA GLN A 55 -18.99 -16.71 5.13
C GLN A 55 -19.24 -15.24 4.78
N ILE A 56 -18.43 -14.73 3.84
CA ILE A 56 -18.48 -13.35 3.36
C ILE A 56 -19.79 -13.20 2.60
N GLN A 57 -20.83 -12.82 3.32
CA GLN A 57 -22.06 -12.33 2.73
C GLN A 57 -21.74 -10.99 2.04
N PRO A 58 -22.33 -10.69 0.88
CA PRO A 58 -22.21 -9.36 0.29
C PRO A 58 -22.83 -8.36 1.27
N GLU A 59 -21.97 -7.66 2.00
CA GLU A 59 -22.32 -6.64 2.97
C GLU A 59 -23.20 -5.59 2.26
N ASN A 60 -24.50 -5.60 2.58
CA ASN A 60 -25.39 -4.51 2.24
C ASN A 60 -25.01 -3.34 3.17
N ILE A 61 -23.97 -2.61 2.77
CA ILE A 61 -23.48 -1.46 3.52
C ILE A 61 -24.55 -0.38 3.37
N SER A 62 -25.33 -0.19 4.43
CA SER A 62 -26.14 1.02 4.57
C SER A 62 -25.16 2.18 4.75
N LEU A 63 -24.80 2.83 3.63
CA LEU A 63 -23.82 3.91 3.59
C LEU A 63 -24.50 5.17 4.15
N GLU A 64 -24.20 5.51 5.40
CA GLU A 64 -24.62 6.79 5.95
C GLU A 64 -23.82 7.92 5.28
N LYS A 65 -24.53 8.95 4.81
CA LYS A 65 -23.93 10.13 4.17
C LYS A 65 -23.10 10.91 5.19
N LEU A 66 -21.82 11.11 4.89
CA LEU A 66 -20.95 11.99 5.66
C LEU A 66 -21.17 13.47 5.33
N ALA A 67 -21.04 14.33 6.33
CA ALA A 67 -20.96 15.79 6.14
C ALA A 67 -19.60 16.19 5.51
N PHE A 68 -19.52 17.41 4.98
CA PHE A 68 -18.31 17.91 4.31
C PHE A 68 -17.03 17.77 5.15
N VAL A 69 -17.10 18.18 6.42
CA VAL A 69 -15.96 18.12 7.35
C VAL A 69 -15.59 16.67 7.65
N GLU A 70 -16.56 15.78 7.82
CA GLU A 70 -16.34 14.36 8.07
C GLU A 70 -15.62 13.69 6.89
N ILE A 71 -15.98 14.03 5.65
CA ILE A 71 -15.27 13.56 4.46
C ILE A 71 -13.80 13.98 4.50
N GLN A 72 -13.53 15.25 4.84
CA GLN A 72 -12.15 15.74 4.98
C GLN A 72 -11.39 14.94 6.04
N GLN A 73 -12.01 14.67 7.20
CA GLN A 73 -11.39 13.89 8.27
C GLN A 73 -11.08 12.47 7.84
N VAL A 74 -12.01 11.77 7.18
CA VAL A 74 -11.75 10.41 6.67
C VAL A 74 -10.63 10.43 5.64
N MET A 75 -10.61 11.40 4.73
CA MET A 75 -9.51 11.55 3.76
C MET A 75 -8.17 11.76 4.45
N ILE A 76 -8.09 12.64 5.46
CA ILE A 76 -6.87 12.91 6.23
C ILE A 76 -6.41 11.65 7.00
N GLN A 77 -7.33 10.99 7.69
CA GLN A 77 -7.04 9.80 8.50
C GLN A 77 -6.50 8.67 7.64
N THR A 78 -7.15 8.39 6.51
CA THR A 78 -6.72 7.31 5.60
C THR A 78 -5.37 7.61 4.97
N LEU A 79 -5.12 8.85 4.55
CA LEU A 79 -3.80 9.26 4.06
C LEU A 79 -2.71 9.11 5.12
N THR A 80 -2.99 9.56 6.34
CA THR A 80 -2.02 9.50 7.45
C THR A 80 -1.72 8.06 7.83
N THR A 81 -2.75 7.21 7.85
CA THR A 81 -2.64 5.80 8.25
C THR A 81 -1.86 4.98 7.21
N TYR A 82 -2.14 5.18 5.92
CA TYR A 82 -1.66 4.25 4.88
C TYR A 82 -0.57 4.80 3.98
N CYS A 83 -0.51 6.12 3.79
CA CYS A 83 0.48 6.77 2.93
C CYS A 83 1.60 7.45 3.74
N GLY A 84 1.43 7.60 5.05
CA GLY A 84 2.45 8.10 5.97
C GLY A 84 2.99 9.48 5.59
N LEU A 85 4.31 9.65 5.63
CA LEU A 85 4.96 10.95 5.40
C LEU A 85 4.76 11.49 3.98
N MET A 86 4.65 10.61 2.97
CA MET A 86 4.45 11.02 1.58
C MET A 86 3.07 11.66 1.35
N ALA A 87 2.12 11.38 2.25
CA ALA A 87 0.79 11.96 2.20
C ALA A 87 0.74 13.42 2.69
N ARG A 88 1.79 13.95 3.34
CA ARG A 88 1.78 15.29 3.95
C ARG A 88 1.28 16.42 3.04
N PRO A 89 1.74 16.54 1.77
CA PRO A 89 1.27 17.60 0.89
C PRO A 89 -0.23 17.48 0.61
N LEU A 90 -0.72 16.25 0.42
CA LEU A 90 -2.12 15.99 0.15
C LEU A 90 -2.99 16.19 1.39
N VAL A 91 -2.52 15.81 2.58
CA VAL A 91 -3.19 16.06 3.86
C VAL A 91 -3.37 17.56 4.11
N GLN A 92 -2.32 18.36 3.89
CA GLN A 92 -2.40 19.82 4.02
C GLN A 92 -3.38 20.43 3.00
N LYS A 93 -3.39 19.89 1.77
CA LYS A 93 -4.35 20.28 0.75
C LYS A 93 -5.78 19.99 1.22
N VAL A 94 -6.08 18.80 1.72
CA VAL A 94 -7.42 18.42 2.23
C VAL A 94 -7.89 19.37 3.33
N GLN A 95 -7.02 19.74 4.27
CA GLN A 95 -7.33 20.67 5.36
C GLN A 95 -7.67 22.09 4.87
N SER A 96 -7.12 22.49 3.74
CA SER A 96 -7.29 23.84 3.18
C SER A 96 -8.53 23.99 2.30
N ILE A 97 -9.22 22.89 1.99
CA ILE A 97 -10.38 22.87 1.08
C ILE A 97 -11.58 23.54 1.74
N LYS A 98 -12.20 24.48 1.01
CA LYS A 98 -13.40 25.21 1.45
C LYS A 98 -14.61 25.03 0.53
N THR A 99 -14.41 24.42 -0.63
CA THR A 99 -15.45 24.29 -1.66
C THR A 99 -15.57 22.85 -2.14
N LEU A 100 -16.78 22.48 -2.58
CA LEU A 100 -17.05 21.16 -3.13
C LEU A 100 -16.22 20.84 -4.39
N GLN A 101 -15.96 21.86 -5.22
CA GLN A 101 -15.13 21.69 -6.41
C GLN A 101 -13.70 21.31 -6.05
N GLN A 102 -13.11 21.98 -5.05
CA GLN A 102 -11.78 21.63 -4.56
C GLN A 102 -11.76 20.25 -3.91
N LEU A 103 -12.83 19.87 -3.19
CA LEU A 103 -12.98 18.54 -2.60
C LEU A 103 -12.96 17.45 -3.67
N LYS A 104 -13.74 17.59 -4.74
CA LYS A 104 -13.78 16.63 -5.87
C LYS A 104 -12.42 16.51 -6.57
N ALA A 105 -11.73 17.63 -6.78
CA ALA A 105 -10.37 17.61 -7.37
C ALA A 105 -9.36 16.90 -6.45
N CYS A 106 -9.45 17.15 -5.14
CA CYS A 106 -8.58 16.49 -4.16
C CYS A 106 -8.92 15.01 -3.95
N GLN A 107 -10.20 14.64 -4.08
CA GLN A 107 -10.68 13.26 -3.98
C GLN A 107 -9.98 12.36 -4.99
N MET A 108 -9.76 12.81 -6.22
CA MET A 108 -9.06 11.99 -7.23
C MET A 108 -7.61 11.70 -6.82
N GLN A 109 -6.88 12.72 -6.36
CA GLN A 109 -5.51 12.55 -5.86
C GLN A 109 -5.46 11.63 -4.63
N TRP A 110 -6.48 11.71 -3.78
CA TRP A 110 -6.67 10.83 -2.64
C TRP A 110 -6.89 9.37 -3.06
N ILE A 111 -7.78 9.11 -4.04
CA ILE A 111 -8.01 7.77 -4.58
C ILE A 111 -6.70 7.16 -5.09
N THR A 112 -5.95 7.89 -5.93
CA THR A 112 -4.68 7.41 -6.48
C THR A 112 -3.67 7.10 -5.37
N SER A 113 -3.51 8.00 -4.40
CA SER A 113 -2.57 7.82 -3.28
C SER A 113 -2.89 6.57 -2.45
N LEU A 114 -4.18 6.29 -2.22
CA LEU A 114 -4.61 5.10 -1.49
C LEU A 114 -4.41 3.82 -2.32
N GLN A 115 -4.62 3.87 -3.63
CA GLN A 115 -4.40 2.71 -4.51
C GLN A 115 -2.93 2.29 -4.62
N GLU A 116 -2.01 3.24 -4.47
CA GLU A 116 -0.56 2.97 -4.45
C GLU A 116 -0.06 2.49 -3.07
N SER A 117 -0.91 2.55 -2.04
CA SER A 117 -0.58 2.11 -0.68
C SER A 117 -0.93 0.64 -0.44
N ARG A 118 -0.48 0.09 0.70
CA ARG A 118 -0.67 -1.33 1.06
C ARG A 118 -2.00 -1.59 1.79
N ILE A 119 -3.11 -0.98 1.35
CA ILE A 119 -4.44 -1.18 1.98
C ILE A 119 -5.05 -2.49 1.49
N PRO A 120 -5.65 -3.31 2.37
CA PRO A 120 -6.43 -4.47 1.96
C PRO A 120 -7.55 -4.09 0.97
N PRO A 121 -7.72 -4.80 -0.16
CA PRO A 121 -8.66 -4.41 -1.21
C PRO A 121 -10.10 -4.23 -0.72
N THR A 122 -10.57 -5.06 0.21
CA THR A 122 -11.91 -4.98 0.81
C THR A 122 -12.10 -3.65 1.54
N GLN A 123 -11.14 -3.30 2.39
CA GLN A 123 -11.16 -2.07 3.19
C GLN A 123 -11.03 -0.82 2.31
N LEU A 124 -10.17 -0.88 1.30
CA LEU A 124 -10.05 0.20 0.30
C LEU A 124 -11.40 0.42 -0.39
N ASN A 125 -12.04 -0.65 -0.88
CA ASN A 125 -13.32 -0.55 -1.57
C ASN A 125 -14.43 0.00 -0.67
N GLN A 126 -14.51 -0.44 0.59
CA GLN A 126 -15.49 0.10 1.55
C GLN A 126 -15.28 1.62 1.75
N THR A 127 -14.03 2.02 1.98
CA THR A 127 -13.68 3.44 2.19
C THR A 127 -13.97 4.28 0.95
N LEU A 128 -13.61 3.80 -0.24
CA LEU A 128 -13.89 4.46 -1.51
C LEU A 128 -15.39 4.61 -1.74
N LYS A 129 -16.19 3.56 -1.50
CA LYS A 129 -17.65 3.60 -1.65
C LYS A 129 -18.26 4.66 -0.73
N LEU A 130 -17.85 4.70 0.54
CA LEU A 130 -18.34 5.69 1.51
C LEU A 130 -18.07 7.13 1.09
N ILE A 131 -16.82 7.42 0.69
CA ILE A 131 -16.43 8.77 0.29
C ILE A 131 -17.08 9.15 -1.04
N ASN A 132 -17.10 8.26 -2.03
CA ASN A 132 -17.75 8.52 -3.32
C ASN A 132 -19.25 8.73 -3.17
N TYR A 133 -19.93 7.94 -2.34
CA TYR A 133 -21.34 8.12 -2.02
C TYR A 133 -21.56 9.49 -1.36
N SER A 134 -20.80 9.81 -0.31
CA SER A 134 -20.98 11.05 0.45
C SER A 134 -20.71 12.29 -0.39
N VAL A 135 -19.62 12.32 -1.18
CA VAL A 135 -19.28 13.47 -2.04
C VAL A 135 -20.34 13.72 -3.11
N GLN A 136 -20.92 12.67 -3.69
CA GLN A 136 -22.00 12.82 -4.67
C GLN A 136 -23.22 13.50 -4.04
N HIS A 137 -23.59 13.10 -2.83
CA HIS A 137 -24.77 13.61 -2.12
C HIS A 137 -24.55 14.92 -1.36
N LEU A 138 -23.33 15.48 -1.36
CA LEU A 138 -23.08 16.88 -0.95
C LEU A 138 -23.45 17.89 -2.06
N SER A 139 -23.74 17.40 -3.26
CA SER A 139 -24.10 18.24 -4.42
C SER A 139 -25.61 18.51 -4.53
N CYS A 140 -26.40 18.07 -3.54
CA CYS A 140 -27.85 18.25 -3.45
C CYS A 140 -28.21 19.45 -2.56
#